data_AF-A0A2T4B691-F1
#
_entry.id   AF-A0A2T4B691-F1
#
_cell.length_a   1.000
_cell.length_b   1.000
_cell.length_c   1.000
_cell.angle_alpha   90.00
_cell.angle_beta   90.00
_cell.angle_gamma   90.00
#
_symmetry.space_group_name_H-M   'P 1'
#
loop_
_entity.id
_entity.type
_entity.pdbx_description
1 polymer ?
#
loop_
_entity_poly.entity_id
_entity_poly.type
_entity_poly.pdbx_seq_one_letter_code
_entity_poly.pdbx_strand_id
1 'polypeptide(L)'
;MQSRGNDIDRAVKGTCEWLLKHQKCMSWATSHRGLLWIKGKPGAGKSTLLKYALSKQPNMPSARDSDLVLSFFFHGRGNALQRTPLGLFRSLLHQTLKQIPVALSDLVDSYQEKCREIGAPPEAWQWHPEELWHFLEASIPKILEPRPIWLFVDALDECGEADAVDLAMKFKSLLDSFSSRTTQGIHICFSCRHYPIPPDLEGVLEICVEDENGDDVSTYVRQRLSETFVREASSIADLVTSRASGVFMWARLVLERVLRLERQRASWGTIRHEIYSIPPDMDSLYLDHIHRMENKAASLRLIQWLCFAVKPLSLMEVYWALAVDADCPHKFLKECGSEEDYGTDEDMERRIIALSCGLAEAVTSSHTSVVQFIHQSVKDFFVNKGLLVLDRSSATVDEAIGKAHFSLSRTCIRYILMEEIGQSRSVNSGEIEAQFPFISYAATAWTTHAHQSDRLGVSQDDLLQLFRWPSPELLETWGRVLNVVVTNVLDRQPTKTSLVQVAARYGISGALSAILQDDKQLTENAVVAFLLDGGVELDSKSSFDQTPLSLAAANGHANVVALLLDRGAAVDIKEDDGRTPLLRAARRGHEEVVRLLLEKNADVDATDQEDETALSLATRSAICCQ
;
A
#
# COMPACT_ATOMS: atom_id res chain seq x y z
N MET A 1 13.92 1.80 1.83
CA MET A 1 13.19 1.25 0.66
C MET A 1 13.62 -0.17 0.27
N GLN A 2 14.65 -0.78 0.88
CA GLN A 2 15.15 -2.12 0.49
C GLN A 2 14.40 -3.33 1.08
N SER A 3 13.24 -3.17 1.74
CA SER A 3 12.62 -4.28 2.50
C SER A 3 12.27 -5.48 1.62
N ARG A 4 11.51 -5.30 0.53
CA ARG A 4 11.10 -6.42 -0.34
C ARG A 4 12.29 -7.18 -0.94
N GLY A 5 13.36 -6.46 -1.34
CA GLY A 5 14.58 -7.08 -1.84
C GLY A 5 15.20 -8.05 -0.83
N ASN A 6 15.11 -7.74 0.47
CA ASN A 6 15.55 -8.61 1.56
C ASN A 6 14.54 -9.73 1.87
N ASP A 7 13.24 -9.46 1.71
CA ASP A 7 12.14 -10.39 1.99
C ASP A 7 11.95 -11.47 0.90
N ILE A 8 12.51 -11.29 -0.30
CA ILE A 8 12.55 -12.35 -1.32
C ILE A 8 13.50 -13.44 -0.85
N ASP A 9 12.98 -14.65 -0.62
CA ASP A 9 13.78 -15.82 -0.26
C ASP A 9 14.96 -16.02 -1.22
N ARG A 10 16.08 -16.51 -0.67
CA ARG A 10 17.21 -16.91 -1.50
C ARG A 10 16.78 -18.06 -2.40
N ALA A 11 17.20 -17.99 -3.66
CA ALA A 11 17.04 -19.09 -4.59
C ALA A 11 17.55 -20.39 -3.95
N VAL A 12 16.77 -21.45 -4.08
CA VAL A 12 17.17 -22.78 -3.61
C VAL A 12 18.44 -23.19 -4.37
N LYS A 13 19.35 -23.89 -3.69
CA LYS A 13 20.62 -24.28 -4.32
C LYS A 13 20.33 -25.13 -5.57
N GLY A 14 20.88 -24.72 -6.71
CA GLY A 14 20.66 -25.38 -8.00
C GLY A 14 19.48 -24.82 -8.83
N THR A 15 18.71 -23.85 -8.31
CA THR A 15 17.67 -23.16 -9.09
C THR A 15 18.19 -21.86 -9.72
N CYS A 16 17.52 -21.39 -10.78
CA CYS A 16 17.81 -20.15 -11.51
C CYS A 16 19.14 -20.14 -12.32
N GLU A 17 19.98 -21.17 -12.21
CA GLU A 17 21.29 -21.25 -12.88
C GLU A 17 21.17 -21.28 -14.42
N TRP A 18 20.02 -21.74 -14.93
CA TRP A 18 19.73 -21.77 -16.37
C TRP A 18 19.68 -20.36 -16.98
N LEU A 19 19.37 -19.32 -16.21
CA LEU A 19 19.24 -17.96 -16.72
C LEU A 19 20.53 -17.47 -17.38
N LEU A 20 21.67 -17.74 -16.74
CA LEU A 20 23.00 -17.36 -17.25
C LEU A 20 23.44 -18.17 -18.48
N LYS A 21 22.67 -19.21 -18.84
CA LYS A 21 22.88 -20.01 -20.05
C LYS A 21 21.84 -19.69 -21.13
N HIS A 22 20.80 -18.94 -20.79
CA HIS A 22 19.68 -18.65 -21.68
C HIS A 22 20.09 -17.66 -22.77
N GLN A 23 19.82 -18.02 -24.03
CA GLN A 23 20.28 -17.27 -25.21
C GLN A 23 19.85 -15.79 -25.17
N LYS A 24 18.60 -15.49 -24.81
CA LYS A 24 18.12 -14.10 -24.73
C LYS A 24 18.76 -13.31 -23.59
N CYS A 25 19.07 -13.95 -22.46
CA CYS A 25 19.74 -13.27 -21.34
C CYS A 25 21.19 -12.94 -21.73
N MET A 26 21.88 -13.86 -22.39
CA MET A 26 23.23 -13.64 -22.89
C MET A 26 23.28 -12.59 -24.01
N SER A 27 22.29 -12.59 -24.92
CA SER A 27 22.16 -11.55 -25.95
C SER A 27 21.91 -10.17 -25.34
N TRP A 28 21.09 -10.08 -24.30
CA TRP A 28 20.87 -8.84 -23.55
C TRP A 28 22.15 -8.37 -22.87
N ALA A 29 22.81 -9.25 -22.14
CA ALA A 29 24.01 -8.93 -21.37
C ALA A 29 25.24 -8.62 -22.23
N THR A 30 25.21 -8.92 -23.52
CA THR A 30 26.25 -8.58 -24.51
C THR A 30 25.86 -7.39 -25.39
N SER A 31 24.58 -7.01 -25.41
CA SER A 31 24.10 -5.87 -26.17
C SER A 31 24.66 -4.58 -25.59
N HIS A 32 24.95 -3.60 -26.44
CA HIS A 32 25.36 -2.27 -25.96
C HIS A 32 24.20 -1.54 -25.26
N ARG A 33 22.98 -1.80 -25.73
CA ARG A 33 21.75 -1.29 -25.14
C ARG A 33 20.71 -2.38 -25.23
N GLY A 34 20.14 -2.72 -24.09
CA GLY A 34 19.24 -3.85 -24.03
C GLY A 34 18.19 -3.67 -22.95
N LEU A 35 16.96 -3.97 -23.33
CA LEU A 35 15.84 -4.16 -22.41
C LEU A 35 15.48 -5.65 -22.39
N LEU A 36 15.66 -6.28 -21.23
CA LEU A 36 15.24 -7.65 -20.97
C LEU A 36 13.98 -7.64 -20.12
N TRP A 37 13.00 -8.43 -20.53
CA TRP A 37 11.73 -8.58 -19.84
C TRP A 37 11.56 -10.02 -19.36
N ILE A 38 11.55 -10.21 -18.05
CA ILE A 38 11.24 -11.48 -17.39
C ILE A 38 9.76 -11.48 -17.04
N LYS A 39 8.94 -12.12 -17.87
CA LYS A 39 7.49 -12.22 -17.69
C LYS A 39 7.05 -13.60 -17.22
N GLY A 40 5.84 -13.68 -16.70
CA GLY A 40 5.26 -14.97 -16.32
C GLY A 40 4.12 -14.90 -15.33
N LYS A 41 3.51 -16.05 -15.07
CA LYS A 41 2.37 -16.19 -14.14
C LYS A 41 2.69 -15.70 -12.72
N PRO A 42 1.69 -15.25 -11.95
CA PRO A 42 1.86 -14.99 -10.52
C PRO A 42 2.40 -16.24 -9.80
N GLY A 43 3.45 -16.07 -8.99
CA GLY A 43 4.06 -17.19 -8.28
C GLY A 43 4.96 -18.11 -9.11
N ALA A 44 5.36 -17.72 -10.35
CA ALA A 44 6.31 -18.48 -11.18
C ALA A 44 7.79 -18.30 -10.79
N GLY A 45 8.11 -17.47 -9.79
CA GLY A 45 9.50 -17.26 -9.32
C GLY A 45 10.26 -16.10 -9.98
N LYS A 46 9.56 -15.19 -10.67
CA LYS A 46 10.16 -14.03 -11.36
C LYS A 46 11.05 -13.16 -10.48
N SER A 47 10.59 -12.80 -9.28
CA SER A 47 11.35 -11.97 -8.34
C SER A 47 12.61 -12.66 -7.83
N THR A 48 12.54 -13.98 -7.60
CA THR A 48 13.70 -14.80 -7.26
C THR A 48 14.70 -14.83 -8.43
N LEU A 49 14.20 -14.96 -9.66
CA LEU A 49 15.03 -14.99 -10.88
C LEU A 49 15.73 -13.65 -11.15
N LEU A 50 15.02 -12.52 -11.00
CA LEU A 50 15.62 -11.19 -11.16
C LEU A 50 16.62 -10.89 -10.03
N LYS A 51 16.31 -11.25 -8.78
CA LYS A 51 17.26 -11.13 -7.66
C LYS A 51 18.50 -11.99 -7.89
N TYR A 52 18.33 -13.18 -8.46
CA TYR A 52 19.46 -14.03 -8.87
C TYR A 52 20.30 -13.33 -9.94
N ALA A 53 19.68 -12.79 -11.01
CA ALA A 53 20.36 -12.04 -12.05
C ALA A 53 21.15 -10.85 -11.50
N LEU A 54 20.55 -10.06 -10.60
CA LEU A 54 21.20 -8.96 -9.90
C LEU A 54 22.43 -9.44 -9.11
N SER A 55 22.31 -10.54 -8.36
CA SER A 55 23.43 -11.11 -7.60
C SER A 55 24.56 -11.68 -8.46
N LYS A 56 24.26 -12.00 -9.72
CA LYS A 56 25.19 -12.58 -10.70
C LYS A 56 25.63 -11.60 -11.76
N GLN A 57 25.25 -10.32 -11.65
CA GLN A 57 25.67 -9.26 -12.56
C GLN A 57 27.21 -9.26 -12.77
N PRO A 58 28.08 -9.43 -11.75
CA PRO A 58 29.53 -9.46 -11.96
C PRO A 58 30.02 -10.61 -12.87
N ASN A 59 29.21 -11.66 -13.05
CA ASN A 59 29.54 -12.80 -13.89
C ASN A 59 28.98 -12.68 -15.32
N MET A 60 28.32 -11.56 -15.64
CA MET A 60 27.74 -11.34 -16.96
C MET A 60 28.81 -10.91 -17.99
N PRO A 61 28.65 -11.25 -19.29
CA PRO A 61 29.68 -11.04 -20.32
C PRO A 61 30.22 -9.60 -20.47
N SER A 62 29.39 -8.58 -20.26
CA SER A 62 29.77 -7.15 -20.38
C SER A 62 29.90 -6.44 -19.05
N ALA A 63 29.89 -7.18 -17.93
CA ALA A 63 30.05 -6.61 -16.61
C ALA A 63 31.49 -6.13 -16.35
N ARG A 64 31.62 -5.05 -15.60
CA ARG A 64 32.89 -4.46 -15.18
C ARG A 64 32.82 -4.06 -13.72
N ASP A 65 33.96 -4.04 -13.04
CA ASP A 65 34.05 -3.60 -11.65
C ASP A 65 33.62 -2.13 -11.44
N SER A 66 33.65 -1.32 -12.51
CA SER A 66 33.24 0.08 -12.50
C SER A 66 31.74 0.32 -12.68
N ASP A 67 30.95 -0.73 -12.89
CA ASP A 67 29.54 -0.61 -13.27
C ASP A 67 28.70 0.10 -12.21
N LEU A 68 27.78 0.97 -12.65
CA LEU A 68 26.72 1.46 -11.79
C LEU A 68 25.56 0.45 -11.79
N VAL A 69 25.41 -0.29 -10.69
CA VAL A 69 24.30 -1.22 -10.51
C VAL A 69 23.21 -0.57 -9.67
N LEU A 70 22.03 -0.43 -10.26
CA LEU A 70 20.84 0.13 -9.64
C LEU A 70 19.75 -0.93 -9.55
N SER A 71 18.98 -0.90 -8.47
CA SER A 71 17.84 -1.80 -8.36
C SER A 71 16.65 -1.19 -7.61
N PHE A 72 15.46 -1.64 -7.97
CA PHE A 72 14.25 -1.32 -7.24
C PHE A 72 13.28 -2.49 -7.27
N PHE A 73 12.63 -2.75 -6.14
CA PHE A 73 11.66 -3.83 -6.00
C PHE A 73 10.35 -3.19 -5.59
N PHE A 74 9.41 -3.06 -6.53
CA PHE A 74 8.06 -2.61 -6.20
C PHE A 74 7.47 -3.54 -5.17
N HIS A 75 6.63 -3.08 -4.25
CA HIS A 75 5.99 -3.93 -3.26
C HIS A 75 4.53 -3.53 -3.10
N GLY A 76 3.61 -4.31 -3.67
CA GLY A 76 2.17 -4.04 -3.59
C GLY A 76 1.59 -4.04 -2.17
N ARG A 77 2.31 -4.59 -1.19
CA ARG A 77 1.95 -4.52 0.26
C ARG A 77 2.77 -3.50 1.04
N GLY A 78 3.72 -2.86 0.38
CA GLY A 78 4.57 -1.84 0.98
C GLY A 78 3.84 -0.51 1.12
N ASN A 79 4.56 0.47 1.66
CA ASN A 79 4.05 1.84 1.73
C ASN A 79 3.88 2.48 0.33
N ALA A 80 3.28 3.66 0.27
CA ALA A 80 3.01 4.37 -0.98
C ALA A 80 4.24 4.54 -1.88
N LEU A 81 5.43 4.80 -1.32
CA LEU A 81 6.65 4.93 -2.11
C LEU A 81 7.12 3.60 -2.69
N GLN A 82 6.88 2.48 -2.00
CA GLN A 82 7.28 1.17 -2.51
C GLN A 82 6.43 0.66 -3.67
N ARG A 83 5.27 1.28 -3.93
CA ARG A 83 4.33 0.87 -4.99
C ARG A 83 4.14 1.92 -6.09
N THR A 84 4.92 3.00 -6.10
CA THR A 84 4.70 4.11 -7.06
C THR A 84 5.98 4.47 -7.81
N PRO A 85 5.86 5.04 -9.03
CA PRO A 85 6.98 5.62 -9.77
C PRO A 85 7.78 6.63 -8.95
N LEU A 86 7.11 7.41 -8.10
CA LEU A 86 7.75 8.36 -7.18
C LEU A 86 8.85 7.70 -6.36
N GLY A 87 8.56 6.56 -5.73
CA GLY A 87 9.56 5.87 -4.91
C GLY A 87 10.62 5.14 -5.72
N LEU A 88 10.30 4.66 -6.93
CA LEU A 88 11.29 4.17 -7.89
C LEU A 88 12.33 5.26 -8.16
N PHE A 89 11.91 6.44 -8.63
CA PHE A 89 12.83 7.53 -8.97
C PHE A 89 13.61 8.04 -7.76
N ARG A 90 12.96 8.23 -6.61
CA ARG A 90 13.66 8.58 -5.35
C ARG A 90 14.73 7.57 -4.99
N SER A 91 14.45 6.27 -5.15
CA SER A 91 15.41 5.21 -4.86
C SER A 91 16.58 5.18 -5.83
N LEU A 92 16.32 5.31 -7.14
CA LEU A 92 17.34 5.30 -8.18
C LEU A 92 18.27 6.53 -8.05
N LEU A 93 17.70 7.71 -7.86
CA LEU A 93 18.46 8.94 -7.61
C LEU A 93 19.28 8.84 -6.32
N HIS A 94 18.71 8.31 -5.23
CA HIS A 94 19.47 8.13 -3.99
C HIS A 94 20.65 7.15 -4.16
N GLN A 95 20.43 6.02 -4.84
CA GLN A 95 21.50 5.05 -5.14
C GLN A 95 22.58 5.65 -6.03
N THR A 96 22.19 6.47 -7.00
CA THR A 96 23.10 7.19 -7.89
C THR A 96 23.89 8.24 -7.12
N LEU A 97 23.24 9.07 -6.31
CA LEU A 97 23.87 10.11 -5.49
C LEU A 97 24.89 9.50 -4.52
N LYS A 98 24.59 8.34 -3.93
CA LYS A 98 25.50 7.63 -3.03
C LYS A 98 26.77 7.14 -3.73
N GLN A 99 26.68 6.77 -5.01
CA GLN A 99 27.79 6.19 -5.76
C GLN A 99 28.55 7.21 -6.62
N ILE A 100 27.83 8.21 -7.15
CA ILE A 100 28.31 9.22 -8.11
C ILE A 100 27.64 10.57 -7.81
N PRO A 101 28.01 11.26 -6.72
CA PRO A 101 27.37 12.52 -6.32
C PRO A 101 27.43 13.60 -7.42
N VAL A 102 28.54 13.64 -8.16
CA VAL A 102 28.81 14.66 -9.19
C VAL A 102 27.82 14.60 -10.36
N ALA A 103 27.25 13.43 -10.66
CA ALA A 103 26.26 13.29 -11.74
C ALA A 103 24.92 13.97 -11.42
N LEU A 104 24.66 14.27 -10.14
CA LEU A 104 23.41 14.79 -9.60
C LEU A 104 23.60 16.13 -8.88
N SER A 105 24.59 16.95 -9.26
CA SER A 105 24.76 18.32 -8.74
C SER A 105 23.47 19.12 -8.84
N ASP A 106 22.83 19.07 -10.00
CA ASP A 106 21.65 19.88 -10.33
C ASP A 106 20.44 19.54 -9.43
N LEU A 107 20.30 18.26 -9.05
CA LEU A 107 19.29 17.80 -8.09
C LEU A 107 19.56 18.35 -6.68
N VAL A 108 20.83 18.36 -6.26
CA VAL A 108 21.24 18.86 -4.94
C VAL A 108 21.04 20.38 -4.86
N ASP A 109 21.40 21.10 -5.92
CA ASP A 109 21.23 22.55 -5.99
C ASP A 109 19.75 22.92 -5.95
N SER A 110 18.91 22.25 -6.76
CA SER A 110 17.45 22.43 -6.75
C SER A 110 16.82 22.11 -5.39
N TYR A 111 17.27 21.04 -4.72
CA TYR A 111 16.82 20.73 -3.36
C TYR A 111 17.15 21.85 -2.37
N GLN A 112 18.37 22.38 -2.41
CA GLN A 112 18.82 23.45 -1.51
C GLN A 112 18.11 24.77 -1.80
N GLU A 113 17.82 25.07 -3.06
CA GLU A 113 17.03 26.23 -3.47
C GLU A 113 15.59 26.13 -2.95
N LYS A 114 14.90 25.02 -3.21
CA LYS A 114 13.54 24.80 -2.67
C LYS A 114 13.49 24.86 -1.15
N CYS A 115 14.52 24.33 -0.46
CA CYS A 115 14.61 24.44 1.00
C CYS A 115 14.79 25.87 1.50
N ARG A 116 15.49 26.74 0.74
CA ARG A 116 15.67 28.15 1.08
C ARG A 116 14.41 28.97 0.80
N GLU A 117 13.74 28.71 -0.31
CA GLU A 117 12.62 29.53 -0.77
C GLU A 117 11.28 29.10 -0.18
N ILE A 118 10.99 27.80 -0.21
CA ILE A 118 9.68 27.24 0.13
C ILE A 118 9.69 26.67 1.57
N GLY A 119 10.84 26.16 2.00
CA GLY A 119 11.02 25.52 3.31
C GLY A 119 11.34 24.04 3.19
N ALA A 120 11.40 23.34 4.33
CA ALA A 120 11.79 21.94 4.37
C ALA A 120 10.67 20.99 3.87
N PRO A 121 11.00 19.97 3.06
CA PRO A 121 10.06 18.90 2.73
C PRO A 121 9.95 17.86 3.86
N PRO A 122 8.83 17.12 3.97
CA PRO A 122 7.67 17.12 3.06
C PRO A 122 6.64 18.25 3.32
N GLU A 123 6.83 19.07 4.34
CA GLU A 123 5.82 20.00 4.86
C GLU A 123 5.58 21.18 3.92
N ALA A 124 6.66 21.74 3.38
CA ALA A 124 6.60 22.87 2.47
C ALA A 124 6.30 22.46 1.02
N TRP A 125 6.82 21.30 0.60
CA TRP A 125 6.69 20.79 -0.76
C TRP A 125 7.09 19.31 -0.84
N GLN A 126 6.70 18.65 -1.92
CA GLN A 126 7.14 17.29 -2.26
C GLN A 126 7.56 17.24 -3.73
N TRP A 127 8.47 16.34 -4.05
CA TRP A 127 8.88 16.12 -5.43
C TRP A 127 7.76 15.51 -6.26
N HIS A 128 7.47 16.08 -7.43
CA HIS A 128 6.65 15.41 -8.43
C HIS A 128 7.46 14.27 -9.11
N PRO A 129 6.84 13.14 -9.48
CA PRO A 129 7.54 12.03 -10.15
C PRO A 129 8.26 12.45 -11.44
N GLU A 130 7.64 13.32 -12.23
CA GLU A 130 8.24 13.82 -13.48
C GLU A 130 9.52 14.61 -13.22
N GLU A 131 9.58 15.47 -12.19
CA GLU A 131 10.80 16.22 -11.87
C GLU A 131 11.97 15.26 -11.59
N LEU A 132 11.71 14.22 -10.79
CA LEU A 132 12.72 13.22 -10.48
C LEU A 132 13.14 12.41 -11.70
N TRP A 133 12.22 12.13 -12.62
CA TRP A 133 12.56 11.51 -13.90
C TRP A 133 13.53 12.40 -14.71
N HIS A 134 13.25 13.70 -14.84
CA HIS A 134 14.12 14.63 -15.57
C HIS A 134 15.52 14.69 -14.98
N PHE A 135 15.66 14.76 -13.65
CA PHE A 135 16.98 14.69 -13.00
C PHE A 135 17.70 13.37 -13.26
N LEU A 136 16.97 12.24 -13.24
CA LEU A 136 17.54 10.94 -13.54
C LEU A 136 18.02 10.89 -14.97
N GLU A 137 17.15 11.22 -15.93
CA GLU A 137 17.44 11.25 -17.38
C GLU A 137 18.64 12.13 -17.70
N ALA A 138 18.69 13.35 -17.17
CA ALA A 138 19.81 14.28 -17.37
C ALA A 138 21.14 13.78 -16.78
N SER A 139 21.09 12.91 -15.76
CA SER A 139 22.28 12.33 -15.14
C SER A 139 22.87 11.16 -15.94
N ILE A 140 22.05 10.42 -16.70
CA ILE A 140 22.47 9.21 -17.42
C ILE A 140 23.64 9.47 -18.39
N PRO A 141 23.62 10.51 -19.25
CA PRO A 141 24.78 10.81 -20.12
C PRO A 141 26.06 11.03 -19.32
N LYS A 142 25.99 11.78 -18.21
CA LYS A 142 27.13 12.10 -17.33
C LYS A 142 27.72 10.83 -16.69
N ILE A 143 26.88 9.82 -16.44
CA ILE A 143 27.28 8.53 -15.87
C ILE A 143 27.84 7.59 -16.95
N LEU A 144 27.25 7.59 -18.15
CA LEU A 144 27.65 6.73 -19.25
C LEU A 144 28.98 7.12 -19.89
N GLU A 145 29.51 8.33 -19.64
CA GLU A 145 30.87 8.68 -20.07
C GLU A 145 31.94 7.77 -19.43
N PRO A 146 32.01 7.62 -18.09
CA PRO A 146 33.02 6.79 -17.44
C PRO A 146 32.67 5.30 -17.31
N ARG A 147 31.38 4.90 -17.28
CA ARG A 147 30.99 3.53 -16.88
C ARG A 147 29.65 3.03 -17.46
N PRO A 148 29.46 1.71 -17.61
CA PRO A 148 28.15 1.12 -17.91
C PRO A 148 27.14 1.24 -16.77
N ILE A 149 25.85 1.14 -17.12
CA ILE A 149 24.72 1.13 -16.16
C ILE A 149 23.95 -0.17 -16.27
N TRP A 150 23.66 -0.79 -15.12
CA TRP A 150 22.77 -1.94 -15.00
C TRP A 150 21.59 -1.60 -14.09
N LEU A 151 20.37 -1.69 -14.62
CA LEU A 151 19.14 -1.40 -13.88
C LEU A 151 18.27 -2.64 -13.79
N PHE A 152 17.89 -3.01 -12.57
CA PHE A 152 16.99 -4.11 -12.29
C PHE A 152 15.72 -3.61 -11.58
N VAL A 153 14.56 -3.75 -12.22
CA VAL A 153 13.27 -3.35 -11.63
C VAL A 153 12.37 -4.58 -11.51
N ASP A 154 12.05 -4.96 -10.27
CA ASP A 154 11.20 -6.12 -9.98
C ASP A 154 9.74 -5.73 -9.81
N ALA A 155 8.87 -6.57 -10.37
CA ALA A 155 7.42 -6.54 -10.25
C ALA A 155 6.82 -5.21 -10.71
N LEU A 156 7.16 -4.80 -11.93
CA LEU A 156 6.70 -3.57 -12.55
C LEU A 156 5.16 -3.45 -12.54
N ASP A 157 4.45 -4.56 -12.64
CA ASP A 157 2.98 -4.62 -12.55
C ASP A 157 2.41 -4.10 -11.22
N GLU A 158 3.19 -4.09 -10.15
CA GLU A 158 2.72 -3.70 -8.81
C GLU A 158 2.57 -2.17 -8.63
N CYS A 159 3.01 -1.35 -9.61
CA CYS A 159 2.71 0.08 -9.64
C CYS A 159 1.41 0.44 -10.37
N GLY A 160 0.73 -0.54 -10.95
CA GLY A 160 -0.50 -0.34 -11.72
C GLY A 160 -0.24 -0.24 -13.22
N GLU A 161 -1.31 -0.42 -13.99
CA GLU A 161 -1.26 -0.53 -15.46
C GLU A 161 -0.62 0.66 -16.15
N ALA A 162 -1.18 1.84 -15.91
CA ALA A 162 -0.78 3.06 -16.57
C ALA A 162 0.68 3.39 -16.23
N ASP A 163 1.05 3.30 -14.96
CA ASP A 163 2.40 3.57 -14.47
C ASP A 163 3.43 2.56 -15.01
N ALA A 164 3.09 1.27 -15.07
CA ALA A 164 3.97 0.24 -15.61
C ALA A 164 4.27 0.46 -17.09
N VAL A 165 3.23 0.81 -17.86
CA VAL A 165 3.33 1.12 -19.29
C VAL A 165 4.14 2.39 -19.50
N ASP A 166 3.85 3.47 -18.77
CA ASP A 166 4.58 4.75 -18.84
C ASP A 166 6.07 4.55 -18.54
N LEU A 167 6.40 3.84 -17.45
CA LEU A 167 7.78 3.54 -17.09
C LEU A 167 8.50 2.74 -18.17
N ALA A 168 7.86 1.70 -18.73
CA ALA A 168 8.45 0.91 -19.80
C ALA A 168 8.74 1.77 -21.04
N MET A 169 7.81 2.66 -21.42
CA MET A 169 8.00 3.58 -22.54
C MET A 169 9.11 4.60 -22.26
N LYS A 170 9.15 5.21 -21.07
CA LYS A 170 10.19 6.17 -20.66
C LYS A 170 11.58 5.57 -20.75
N PHE A 171 11.78 4.39 -20.18
CA PHE A 171 13.07 3.71 -20.25
C PHE A 171 13.43 3.25 -21.67
N LYS A 172 12.46 2.87 -22.50
CA LYS A 172 12.73 2.56 -23.92
C LYS A 172 13.15 3.80 -24.69
N SER A 173 12.40 4.90 -24.55
CA SER A 173 12.70 6.19 -25.18
C SER A 173 14.10 6.67 -24.79
N LEU A 174 14.48 6.50 -23.51
CA LEU A 174 15.82 6.75 -23.02
C LEU A 174 16.88 5.89 -23.72
N LEU A 175 16.65 4.60 -23.95
CA LEU A 175 17.59 3.73 -24.68
C LEU A 175 17.77 4.15 -26.15
N ASP A 176 16.68 4.63 -26.76
CA ASP A 176 16.64 5.04 -28.17
C ASP A 176 17.21 6.44 -28.40
N SER A 177 17.14 7.33 -27.41
CA SER A 177 17.62 8.72 -27.50
C SER A 177 19.14 8.83 -27.64
N PHE A 178 19.88 7.83 -27.15
CA PHE A 178 21.33 7.83 -27.25
C PHE A 178 21.81 7.57 -28.69
N SER A 179 22.79 8.33 -29.19
CA SER A 179 23.40 8.07 -30.51
C SER A 179 24.47 6.97 -30.43
N SER A 180 24.79 6.29 -31.54
CA SER A 180 25.78 5.19 -31.61
C SER A 180 27.20 5.56 -31.14
N ARG A 181 27.46 6.82 -30.75
CA ARG A 181 28.74 7.34 -30.25
C ARG A 181 28.95 7.16 -28.75
N THR A 182 27.92 6.84 -27.97
CA THR A 182 28.09 6.47 -26.55
C THR A 182 28.89 5.18 -26.45
N THR A 183 30.04 5.19 -25.79
CA THR A 183 30.99 4.06 -25.72
C THR A 183 30.68 3.05 -24.61
N GLN A 184 29.82 3.41 -23.65
CA GLN A 184 29.38 2.53 -22.56
C GLN A 184 27.94 2.06 -22.75
N GLY A 185 27.66 0.87 -22.23
CA GLY A 185 26.37 0.22 -22.38
C GLY A 185 25.39 0.52 -21.25
N ILE A 186 24.10 0.40 -21.55
CA ILE A 186 23.00 0.50 -20.60
C ILE A 186 22.10 -0.74 -20.71
N HIS A 187 22.02 -1.50 -19.62
CA HIS A 187 21.28 -2.76 -19.57
C HIS A 187 20.16 -2.65 -18.55
N ILE A 188 18.92 -2.78 -19.01
CA ILE A 188 17.73 -2.69 -18.18
C ILE A 188 17.04 -4.05 -18.17
N CYS A 189 16.67 -4.52 -16.98
CA CYS A 189 15.95 -5.76 -16.77
C CYS A 189 14.70 -5.51 -15.93
N PHE A 190 13.53 -5.84 -16.48
CA PHE A 190 12.25 -5.77 -15.77
C PHE A 190 11.74 -7.17 -15.46
N SER A 191 11.10 -7.33 -14.29
CA SER A 191 10.21 -8.47 -14.04
C SER A 191 8.76 -7.98 -13.96
N CYS A 192 7.83 -8.76 -14.52
CA CYS A 192 6.42 -8.40 -14.55
C CYS A 192 5.51 -9.62 -14.73
N ARG A 193 4.23 -9.52 -14.39
CA ARG A 193 3.20 -10.47 -14.88
C ARG A 193 3.05 -10.40 -16.40
N HIS A 194 2.18 -11.25 -16.96
CA HIS A 194 1.71 -11.11 -18.34
C HIS A 194 0.97 -9.78 -18.48
N TYR A 195 1.73 -8.74 -18.79
CA TYR A 195 1.26 -7.40 -19.09
C TYR A 195 1.22 -7.24 -20.60
N PRO A 196 0.24 -6.50 -21.17
CA PRO A 196 0.37 -6.05 -22.55
C PRO A 196 1.68 -5.28 -22.68
N ILE A 197 2.58 -5.82 -23.50
CA ILE A 197 3.73 -5.08 -23.97
C ILE A 197 3.19 -4.13 -25.03
N PRO A 198 3.36 -2.80 -24.87
CA PRO A 198 3.01 -1.87 -25.94
C PRO A 198 3.53 -2.37 -27.29
N PRO A 199 2.70 -2.45 -28.33
CA PRO A 199 3.07 -3.05 -29.62
C PRO A 199 4.27 -2.37 -30.28
N ASP A 200 4.61 -1.15 -29.86
CA ASP A 200 5.70 -0.32 -30.40
C ASP A 200 7.08 -0.60 -29.74
N LEU A 201 7.19 -1.57 -28.83
CA LEU A 201 8.45 -1.94 -28.16
C LEU A 201 9.31 -2.88 -29.03
N GLU A 202 9.82 -2.37 -30.15
CA GLU A 202 10.78 -3.12 -30.98
C GLU A 202 12.12 -3.36 -30.25
N GLY A 203 12.65 -4.58 -30.37
CA GLY A 203 13.97 -4.96 -29.85
C GLY A 203 14.01 -5.42 -28.38
N VAL A 204 12.88 -5.55 -27.71
CA VAL A 204 12.81 -6.09 -26.34
C VAL A 204 13.02 -7.60 -26.34
N LEU A 205 13.90 -8.09 -25.47
CA LEU A 205 14.16 -9.51 -25.29
C LEU A 205 13.24 -10.05 -24.18
N GLU A 206 12.46 -11.09 -24.47
CA GLU A 206 11.47 -11.62 -23.53
C GLU A 206 11.78 -13.05 -23.07
N ILE A 207 11.76 -13.28 -21.76
CA ILE A 207 11.84 -14.61 -21.14
C ILE A 207 10.53 -14.88 -20.42
N CYS A 208 9.85 -15.96 -20.79
CA CYS A 208 8.66 -16.45 -20.11
C CYS A 208 9.08 -17.52 -19.09
N VAL A 209 8.93 -17.22 -17.80
CA VAL A 209 9.52 -18.05 -16.74
C VAL A 209 8.90 -19.44 -16.67
N GLU A 210 7.58 -19.57 -16.78
CA GLU A 210 6.91 -20.88 -16.71
C GLU A 210 7.24 -21.85 -17.86
N ASP A 211 7.77 -21.35 -18.97
CA ASP A 211 8.17 -22.18 -20.11
C ASP A 211 9.58 -22.79 -19.89
N GLU A 212 10.38 -22.20 -19.00
CA GLU A 212 11.80 -22.52 -18.81
C GLU A 212 12.09 -23.12 -17.41
N ASN A 213 11.24 -22.86 -16.40
CA ASN A 213 11.55 -23.14 -15.00
C ASN A 213 11.21 -24.57 -14.51
N GLY A 214 10.87 -25.51 -15.40
CA GLY A 214 10.44 -26.85 -15.04
C GLY A 214 11.45 -27.60 -14.14
N ASP A 215 12.74 -27.50 -14.48
CA ASP A 215 13.83 -28.09 -13.69
C ASP A 215 13.99 -27.44 -12.31
N ASP A 216 13.79 -26.12 -12.22
CA ASP A 216 13.85 -25.40 -10.94
C ASP A 216 12.68 -25.84 -10.02
N VAL A 217 11.47 -25.98 -10.57
CA VAL A 217 10.30 -26.50 -9.83
C VAL A 217 10.58 -27.92 -9.34
N SER A 218 11.13 -28.76 -10.21
CA SER A 218 11.48 -30.14 -9.86
C SER A 218 12.53 -30.20 -8.74
N THR A 219 13.55 -29.36 -8.83
CA THR A 219 14.63 -29.26 -7.83
C THR A 219 14.06 -28.82 -6.48
N TYR A 220 13.23 -27.78 -6.45
CA TYR A 220 12.54 -27.32 -5.24
C TYR A 220 11.70 -28.43 -4.60
N VAL A 221 10.87 -29.13 -5.39
CA VAL A 221 9.99 -30.17 -4.89
C VAL A 221 10.79 -31.33 -4.29
N ARG A 222 11.83 -31.81 -4.98
CA ARG A 222 12.68 -32.91 -4.50
C ARG A 222 13.39 -32.54 -3.20
N GLN A 223 13.94 -31.33 -3.12
CA GLN A 223 14.59 -30.87 -1.89
C GLN A 223 13.61 -30.87 -0.72
N ARG A 224 12.42 -30.29 -0.89
CA ARG A 224 11.41 -30.20 0.18
C ARG A 224 10.95 -31.57 0.68
N LEU A 225 10.78 -32.53 -0.23
CA LEU A 225 10.43 -33.91 0.12
C LEU A 225 11.57 -34.63 0.84
N SER A 226 12.83 -34.36 0.47
CA SER A 226 14.01 -34.97 1.10
C SER A 226 14.18 -34.55 2.56
N GLU A 227 13.87 -33.30 2.89
CA GLU A 227 13.93 -32.77 4.26
C GLU A 227 12.97 -33.50 5.23
N THR A 228 11.91 -34.12 4.69
CA THR A 228 10.83 -34.72 5.49
C THR A 228 10.78 -36.26 5.36
N PHE A 229 11.77 -36.88 4.69
CA PHE A 229 11.89 -38.33 4.51
C PHE A 229 10.61 -39.03 3.99
N VAL A 230 10.04 -38.50 2.91
CA VAL A 230 8.79 -39.03 2.32
C VAL A 230 9.03 -40.34 1.55
N ARG A 231 8.14 -41.34 1.73
CA ARG A 231 8.31 -42.72 1.23
C ARG A 231 8.30 -42.84 -0.30
N GLU A 232 7.49 -42.04 -0.99
CA GLU A 232 7.32 -42.05 -2.46
C GLU A 232 7.83 -40.75 -3.12
N ALA A 233 8.93 -40.19 -2.58
CA ALA A 233 9.38 -38.84 -2.93
C ALA A 233 9.60 -38.62 -4.44
N SER A 234 10.14 -39.60 -5.18
CA SER A 234 10.35 -39.47 -6.63
C SER A 234 9.04 -39.39 -7.40
N SER A 235 8.12 -40.32 -7.13
CA SER A 235 6.80 -40.40 -7.76
C SER A 235 5.96 -39.15 -7.49
N ILE A 236 6.03 -38.63 -6.26
CA ILE A 236 5.38 -37.36 -5.88
C ILE A 236 6.03 -36.20 -6.64
N ALA A 237 7.37 -36.14 -6.68
CA ALA A 237 8.07 -35.04 -7.31
C ALA A 237 7.72 -34.91 -8.80
N ASP A 238 7.73 -36.02 -9.54
CA ASP A 238 7.44 -36.00 -10.98
C ASP A 238 5.97 -35.61 -11.25
N LEU A 239 5.04 -36.09 -10.41
CA LEU A 239 3.62 -35.75 -10.53
C LEU A 239 3.32 -34.28 -10.18
N VAL A 240 3.92 -33.75 -9.11
CA VAL A 240 3.74 -32.35 -8.73
C VAL A 240 4.40 -31.43 -9.76
N THR A 241 5.62 -31.75 -10.21
CA THR A 241 6.33 -30.96 -11.22
C THR A 241 5.54 -30.86 -12.52
N SER A 242 5.04 -31.99 -13.02
CA SER A 242 4.26 -32.02 -14.27
C SER A 242 2.94 -31.26 -14.16
N ARG A 243 2.25 -31.31 -13.01
CA ARG A 243 0.99 -30.56 -12.82
C ARG A 243 1.19 -29.08 -12.55
N ALA A 244 2.29 -28.69 -11.89
CA ALA A 244 2.56 -27.31 -11.54
C ALA A 244 2.64 -26.37 -12.76
N SER A 245 2.97 -26.89 -13.94
CA SER A 245 2.98 -26.13 -15.21
C SER A 245 3.73 -24.79 -15.08
N GLY A 246 4.89 -24.84 -14.41
CA GLY A 246 5.77 -23.70 -14.16
C GLY A 246 5.35 -22.74 -13.04
N VAL A 247 4.31 -23.05 -12.26
CA VAL A 247 3.85 -22.21 -11.15
C VAL A 247 4.37 -22.76 -9.80
N PHE A 248 5.44 -22.17 -9.27
CA PHE A 248 6.02 -22.58 -7.98
C PHE A 248 5.03 -22.51 -6.82
N MET A 249 4.20 -21.47 -6.78
CA MET A 249 3.21 -21.31 -5.71
C MET A 249 2.22 -22.48 -5.65
N TRP A 250 1.85 -23.02 -6.82
CA TRP A 250 1.03 -24.22 -6.89
C TRP A 250 1.75 -25.42 -6.26
N ALA A 251 3.01 -25.65 -6.65
CA ALA A 251 3.83 -26.73 -6.10
C ALA A 251 4.01 -26.62 -4.59
N ARG A 252 4.26 -25.40 -4.06
CA ARG A 252 4.36 -25.14 -2.61
C ARG A 252 3.09 -25.53 -1.86
N LEU A 253 1.93 -25.05 -2.32
CA LEU A 253 0.63 -25.34 -1.69
C LEU A 253 0.25 -26.82 -1.74
N VAL A 254 0.52 -27.48 -2.86
CA VAL A 254 0.29 -28.93 -3.01
C VAL A 254 1.18 -29.72 -2.08
N LEU A 255 2.46 -29.34 -1.95
CA LEU A 255 3.39 -30.02 -1.06
C LEU A 255 2.97 -29.92 0.41
N GLU A 256 2.43 -28.78 0.87
CA GLU A 256 1.91 -28.68 2.23
C GLU A 256 0.78 -29.68 2.51
N ARG A 257 -0.11 -29.91 1.53
CA ARG A 257 -1.17 -30.92 1.62
C ARG A 257 -0.61 -32.34 1.62
N VAL A 258 0.35 -32.62 0.74
CA VAL A 258 1.03 -33.92 0.67
C VAL A 258 1.75 -34.23 1.99
N LEU A 259 2.52 -33.28 2.52
CA LEU A 259 3.25 -33.43 3.77
C LEU A 259 2.29 -33.60 4.96
N ARG A 260 1.11 -32.97 4.94
CA ARG A 260 0.06 -33.21 5.93
C ARG A 260 -0.48 -34.65 5.88
N LEU A 261 -0.78 -35.16 4.68
CA LEU A 261 -1.24 -36.54 4.49
C LEU A 261 -0.17 -37.56 4.87
N GLU A 262 1.10 -37.30 4.56
CA GLU A 262 2.22 -38.14 4.98
C GLU A 262 2.37 -38.18 6.50
N ARG A 263 2.22 -37.04 7.19
CA ARG A 263 2.20 -37.00 8.67
C ARG A 263 1.05 -37.82 9.25
N GLN A 264 -0.08 -37.88 8.55
CA GLN A 264 -1.23 -38.74 8.90
C GLN A 264 -1.04 -40.20 8.48
N ARG A 265 0.12 -40.56 7.92
CA ARG A 265 0.45 -41.89 7.38
C ARG A 265 -0.55 -42.37 6.32
N ALA A 266 -1.11 -41.46 5.52
CA ALA A 266 -1.99 -41.80 4.42
C ALA A 266 -1.30 -42.71 3.38
N SER A 267 -2.09 -43.50 2.66
CA SER A 267 -1.56 -44.36 1.59
C SER A 267 -1.13 -43.54 0.37
N TRP A 268 -0.19 -44.07 -0.42
CA TRP A 268 0.18 -43.46 -1.72
C TRP A 268 -1.04 -43.24 -2.62
N GLY A 269 -1.99 -44.18 -2.65
CA GLY A 269 -3.23 -44.03 -3.44
C GLY A 269 -4.04 -42.80 -3.01
N THR A 270 -4.13 -42.54 -1.70
CA THR A 270 -4.79 -41.36 -1.15
C THR A 270 -4.07 -40.07 -1.52
N ILE A 271 -2.74 -40.04 -1.37
CA ILE A 271 -1.90 -38.88 -1.71
C ILE A 271 -2.01 -38.57 -3.20
N ARG A 272 -1.88 -39.60 -4.05
CA ARG A 272 -2.02 -39.50 -5.50
C ARG A 272 -3.39 -38.95 -5.89
N HIS A 273 -4.47 -39.45 -5.28
CA HIS A 273 -5.82 -38.96 -5.52
C HIS A 273 -5.97 -37.49 -5.13
N GLU A 274 -5.45 -37.06 -3.97
CA GLU A 274 -5.45 -35.65 -3.59
C GLU A 274 -4.70 -34.78 -4.62
N ILE A 275 -3.53 -35.22 -5.09
CA ILE A 275 -2.77 -34.42 -6.09
C ILE A 275 -3.55 -34.27 -7.41
N TYR A 276 -4.33 -35.27 -7.83
CA TYR A 276 -5.18 -35.15 -9.03
C TYR A 276 -6.44 -34.32 -8.81
N SER A 277 -7.00 -34.31 -7.59
CA SER A 277 -8.19 -33.52 -7.27
C SER A 277 -7.90 -32.03 -7.14
N ILE A 278 -6.63 -31.66 -6.87
CA ILE A 278 -6.20 -30.27 -6.80
C ILE A 278 -6.33 -29.60 -8.20
N PRO A 279 -7.07 -28.48 -8.31
CA PRO A 279 -7.20 -27.72 -9.55
C PRO A 279 -5.84 -27.25 -10.08
N PRO A 280 -5.60 -27.26 -11.41
CA PRO A 280 -4.32 -26.87 -11.98
C PRO A 280 -4.08 -25.35 -12.00
N ASP A 281 -5.14 -24.55 -11.94
CA ASP A 281 -5.08 -23.10 -11.92
C ASP A 281 -5.10 -22.54 -10.48
N MET A 282 -4.39 -21.42 -10.29
CA MET A 282 -4.25 -20.81 -8.96
C MET A 282 -5.57 -20.31 -8.38
N ASP A 283 -6.47 -19.77 -9.21
CA ASP A 283 -7.72 -19.20 -8.74
C ASP A 283 -8.68 -20.27 -8.21
N SER A 284 -8.84 -21.38 -8.94
CA SER A 284 -9.65 -22.51 -8.46
C SER A 284 -9.01 -23.17 -7.24
N LEU A 285 -7.67 -23.20 -7.16
CA LEU A 285 -6.98 -23.67 -5.95
C LEU A 285 -7.31 -22.77 -4.75
N TYR A 286 -7.22 -21.44 -4.89
CA TYR A 286 -7.58 -20.51 -3.81
C TYR A 286 -9.06 -20.60 -3.43
N LEU A 287 -9.96 -20.82 -4.40
CA LEU A 287 -11.36 -21.10 -4.13
C LEU A 287 -11.52 -22.38 -3.28
N ASP A 288 -10.82 -23.46 -3.60
CA ASP A 288 -10.84 -24.68 -2.79
C ASP A 288 -10.33 -24.42 -1.35
N HIS A 289 -9.30 -23.56 -1.16
CA HIS A 289 -8.90 -23.10 0.17
C HIS A 289 -10.02 -22.34 0.90
N ILE A 290 -10.71 -21.41 0.22
CA ILE A 290 -11.86 -20.70 0.80
C ILE A 290 -12.91 -21.72 1.26
N HIS A 291 -13.27 -22.71 0.44
CA HIS A 291 -14.29 -23.70 0.79
C HIS A 291 -13.92 -24.49 2.06
N ARG A 292 -12.64 -24.77 2.26
CA ARG A 292 -12.11 -25.51 3.43
C ARG A 292 -12.03 -24.70 4.73
N MET A 293 -12.18 -23.37 4.69
CA MET A 293 -12.20 -22.54 5.91
C MET A 293 -13.40 -22.92 6.79
N GLU A 294 -13.16 -23.38 8.02
CA GLU A 294 -14.21 -23.84 8.93
C GLU A 294 -14.99 -22.66 9.53
N ASN A 295 -14.30 -21.70 10.16
CA ASN A 295 -14.92 -20.51 10.73
C ASN A 295 -14.92 -19.36 9.71
N LYS A 296 -15.90 -19.36 8.78
CA LYS A 296 -16.01 -18.37 7.71
C LYS A 296 -16.02 -16.92 8.22
N ALA A 297 -16.66 -16.64 9.36
CA ALA A 297 -16.75 -15.29 9.90
C ALA A 297 -15.38 -14.78 10.39
N ALA A 298 -14.67 -15.57 11.21
CA ALA A 298 -13.33 -15.19 11.67
C ALA A 298 -12.31 -15.18 10.53
N SER A 299 -12.42 -16.11 9.58
CA SER A 299 -11.61 -16.12 8.35
C SER A 299 -11.85 -14.85 7.53
N LEU A 300 -13.10 -14.44 7.33
CA LEU A 300 -13.44 -13.21 6.60
C LEU A 300 -12.77 -12.00 7.24
N ARG A 301 -12.87 -11.85 8.56
CA ARG A 301 -12.25 -10.73 9.30
C ARG A 301 -10.73 -10.71 9.12
N LEU A 302 -10.06 -11.86 9.27
CA LEU A 302 -8.62 -11.96 9.06
C LEU A 302 -8.24 -11.57 7.62
N ILE A 303 -8.96 -12.09 6.63
CA ILE A 303 -8.70 -11.81 5.22
C ILE A 303 -8.94 -10.32 4.90
N GLN A 304 -9.96 -9.69 5.47
CA GLN A 304 -10.21 -8.25 5.33
C GLN A 304 -9.05 -7.43 5.88
N TRP A 305 -8.55 -7.76 7.08
CA TRP A 305 -7.37 -7.10 7.66
C TRP A 305 -6.13 -7.26 6.78
N LEU A 306 -5.86 -8.47 6.29
CA LEU A 306 -4.70 -8.72 5.41
C LEU A 306 -4.81 -8.02 4.04
N CYS A 307 -6.02 -7.83 3.53
CA CYS A 307 -6.24 -7.14 2.26
C CYS A 307 -6.14 -5.62 2.40
N PHE A 308 -6.74 -5.05 3.43
CA PHE A 308 -7.09 -3.63 3.45
C PHE A 308 -6.44 -2.81 4.55
N ALA A 309 -5.67 -3.42 5.45
CA ALA A 309 -4.93 -2.65 6.44
C ALA A 309 -3.99 -1.62 5.78
N VAL A 310 -3.90 -0.42 6.36
CA VAL A 310 -3.06 0.69 5.86
C VAL A 310 -1.57 0.32 5.92
N LYS A 311 -1.20 -0.54 6.86
CA LYS A 311 0.11 -1.18 6.97
C LYS A 311 -0.05 -2.65 7.35
N PRO A 312 0.93 -3.51 7.06
CA PRO A 312 1.01 -4.83 7.66
C PRO A 312 0.94 -4.76 9.19
N LEU A 313 0.14 -5.64 9.79
CA LEU A 313 -0.11 -5.67 11.24
C LEU A 313 0.79 -6.69 11.93
N SER A 314 1.23 -6.39 13.16
CA SER A 314 1.90 -7.35 14.02
C SER A 314 0.94 -8.45 14.50
N LEU A 315 1.48 -9.56 15.04
CA LEU A 315 0.66 -10.63 15.64
C LEU A 315 -0.31 -10.09 16.70
N MET A 316 0.16 -9.21 17.58
CA MET A 316 -0.63 -8.63 18.65
C MET A 316 -1.68 -7.63 18.13
N GLU A 317 -1.34 -6.85 17.10
CA GLU A 317 -2.32 -5.97 16.43
C GLU A 317 -3.44 -6.78 15.77
N VAL A 318 -3.10 -7.86 15.05
CA VAL A 318 -4.11 -8.75 14.43
C VAL A 318 -4.99 -9.41 15.49
N TYR A 319 -4.41 -9.84 16.62
CA TYR A 319 -5.17 -10.43 17.71
C TYR A 319 -6.27 -9.48 18.22
N TRP A 320 -5.91 -8.25 18.60
CA TRP A 320 -6.87 -7.27 19.09
C TRP A 320 -7.88 -6.84 18.03
N ALA A 321 -7.43 -6.73 16.77
CA ALA A 321 -8.31 -6.41 15.65
C ALA A 321 -9.36 -7.50 15.37
N LEU A 322 -9.06 -8.78 15.68
CA LEU A 322 -10.01 -9.89 15.60
C LEU A 322 -10.89 -10.04 16.85
N ALA A 323 -10.38 -9.63 18.02
CA ALA A 323 -11.08 -9.73 19.31
C ALA A 323 -12.13 -8.63 19.50
N VAL A 324 -11.80 -7.38 19.17
CA VAL A 324 -12.70 -6.24 19.36
C VAL A 324 -13.76 -6.12 18.27
N ASP A 325 -13.53 -6.57 17.03
CA ASP A 325 -14.55 -6.63 15.97
C ASP A 325 -15.41 -5.35 15.73
N ALA A 326 -16.19 -5.30 14.66
CA ALA A 326 -17.08 -4.15 14.39
C ALA A 326 -18.36 -4.17 15.24
N ASP A 327 -18.79 -5.37 15.66
CA ASP A 327 -20.07 -5.58 16.37
C ASP A 327 -19.91 -5.88 17.86
N CYS A 328 -18.70 -5.69 18.43
CA CYS A 328 -18.47 -6.06 19.82
C CYS A 328 -19.36 -5.27 20.79
N PRO A 329 -20.12 -5.97 21.66
CA PRO A 329 -21.00 -5.33 22.62
C PRO A 329 -20.28 -4.83 23.88
N HIS A 330 -19.01 -5.22 24.06
CA HIS A 330 -18.26 -4.96 25.28
C HIS A 330 -17.70 -3.55 25.32
N LYS A 331 -17.53 -3.03 26.56
CA LYS A 331 -16.96 -1.71 26.82
C LYS A 331 -15.53 -1.77 27.36
N PHE A 332 -15.11 -2.96 27.79
CA PHE A 332 -13.80 -3.20 28.39
C PHE A 332 -13.00 -4.20 27.55
N LEU A 333 -11.70 -3.95 27.39
CA LEU A 333 -10.82 -4.83 26.59
C LEU A 333 -10.74 -6.25 27.16
N LYS A 334 -10.73 -6.38 28.49
CA LYS A 334 -10.70 -7.66 29.20
C LYS A 334 -11.90 -8.58 28.89
N GLU A 335 -13.00 -8.02 28.40
CA GLU A 335 -14.18 -8.79 27.99
C GLU A 335 -14.08 -9.26 26.53
N CYS A 336 -13.28 -8.58 25.71
CA CYS A 336 -13.05 -8.91 24.30
C CYS A 336 -11.99 -10.01 24.13
N GLY A 337 -11.00 -10.02 25.03
CA GLY A 337 -9.92 -11.01 25.06
C GLY A 337 -8.91 -10.72 26.15
N SER A 338 -8.05 -11.69 26.42
CA SER A 338 -6.98 -11.60 27.41
C SER A 338 -5.62 -11.99 26.83
N GLU A 339 -4.52 -11.74 27.55
CA GLU A 339 -3.22 -12.30 27.19
C GLU A 339 -3.22 -13.84 27.26
N GLU A 340 -4.05 -14.43 28.12
CA GLU A 340 -4.21 -15.89 28.20
C GLU A 340 -4.86 -16.45 26.92
N ASP A 341 -5.80 -15.71 26.31
CA ASP A 341 -6.43 -16.07 25.04
C ASP A 341 -5.50 -15.86 23.84
N TYR A 342 -4.51 -14.96 23.95
CA TYR A 342 -3.44 -14.81 22.97
C TYR A 342 -2.48 -16.01 23.03
N GLY A 343 -2.10 -16.41 24.25
CA GLY A 343 -1.13 -17.48 24.47
C GLY A 343 0.28 -17.05 24.09
N THR A 344 0.89 -17.75 23.13
CA THR A 344 2.21 -17.41 22.60
C THR A 344 2.13 -16.93 21.15
N ASP A 345 3.19 -16.27 20.65
CA ASP A 345 3.29 -15.92 19.23
C ASP A 345 3.09 -17.14 18.31
N GLU A 346 3.59 -18.31 18.72
CA GLU A 346 3.38 -19.56 17.97
C GLU A 346 1.90 -19.99 17.94
N ASP A 347 1.15 -19.76 19.02
CA ASP A 347 -0.28 -20.08 19.07
C ASP A 347 -1.08 -19.14 18.17
N MET A 348 -0.73 -17.85 18.17
CA MET A 348 -1.34 -16.88 17.27
C MET A 348 -0.99 -17.17 15.80
N GLU A 349 0.25 -17.58 15.50
CA GLU A 349 0.66 -18.04 14.18
C GLU A 349 -0.15 -19.26 13.72
N ARG A 350 -0.32 -20.27 14.58
CA ARG A 350 -1.18 -21.44 14.30
C ARG A 350 -2.62 -21.01 14.03
N ARG A 351 -3.15 -20.05 14.79
CA ARG A 351 -4.50 -19.50 14.60
C ARG A 351 -4.63 -18.80 13.24
N ILE A 352 -3.65 -17.98 12.84
CA ILE A 352 -3.62 -17.31 11.53
C ILE A 352 -3.58 -18.34 10.39
N ILE A 353 -2.73 -19.35 10.50
CA ILE A 353 -2.63 -20.44 9.52
C ILE A 353 -3.95 -21.20 9.42
N ALA A 354 -4.60 -21.50 10.56
CA ALA A 354 -5.89 -22.19 10.58
C ALA A 354 -6.99 -21.35 9.93
N LEU A 355 -7.14 -20.08 10.33
CA LEU A 355 -8.18 -19.18 9.80
C LEU A 355 -7.99 -18.88 8.31
N SER A 356 -6.75 -18.76 7.84
CA SER A 356 -6.44 -18.52 6.42
C SER A 356 -6.34 -19.81 5.59
N CYS A 357 -6.44 -20.99 6.21
CA CYS A 357 -6.15 -22.28 5.57
C CYS A 357 -4.76 -22.32 4.91
N GLY A 358 -3.74 -21.78 5.59
CA GLY A 358 -2.35 -21.73 5.14
C GLY A 358 -2.04 -20.65 4.10
N LEU A 359 -2.99 -19.76 3.82
CA LEU A 359 -2.79 -18.67 2.86
C LEU A 359 -2.10 -17.44 3.48
N ALA A 360 -1.98 -17.38 4.80
CA ALA A 360 -1.28 -16.35 5.54
C ALA A 360 -0.24 -16.94 6.50
N GLU A 361 0.81 -16.16 6.75
CA GLU A 361 1.94 -16.49 7.62
C GLU A 361 2.34 -15.25 8.43
N ALA A 362 3.05 -15.47 9.54
CA ALA A 362 3.76 -14.40 10.22
C ALA A 362 5.24 -14.47 9.85
N VAL A 363 5.82 -13.32 9.52
CA VAL A 363 7.23 -13.20 9.17
C VAL A 363 7.92 -12.28 10.17
N THR A 364 8.95 -12.81 10.81
CA THR A 364 9.76 -12.04 11.76
C THR A 364 10.86 -11.28 11.03
N SER A 365 10.82 -9.95 11.11
CA SER A 365 11.91 -9.09 10.65
C SER A 365 12.42 -8.26 11.83
N SER A 366 13.73 -8.32 12.08
CA SER A 366 14.47 -7.42 12.97
C SER A 366 13.74 -7.02 14.26
N HIS A 367 13.18 -8.01 14.99
CA HIS A 367 12.47 -7.92 16.28
C HIS A 367 10.93 -7.81 16.27
N THR A 368 10.25 -7.76 15.12
CA THR A 368 8.77 -7.78 15.07
C THR A 368 8.23 -8.80 14.07
N SER A 369 7.23 -9.58 14.50
CA SER A 369 6.51 -10.55 13.65
C SER A 369 5.29 -9.89 13.04
N VAL A 370 5.27 -9.81 11.71
CA VAL A 370 4.23 -9.15 10.92
C VAL A 370 3.45 -10.18 10.15
N VAL A 371 2.13 -10.07 10.15
CA VAL A 371 1.22 -11.00 9.48
C VAL A 371 1.00 -10.56 8.04
N GLN A 372 1.17 -11.50 7.11
CA GLN A 372 0.97 -11.25 5.69
C GLN A 372 0.47 -12.50 4.95
N PHE A 373 -0.03 -12.32 3.73
CA PHE A 373 -0.28 -13.46 2.84
C PHE A 373 1.03 -14.13 2.42
N ILE A 374 1.02 -15.45 2.20
CA ILE A 374 2.22 -16.19 1.72
C ILE A 374 2.73 -15.71 0.36
N HIS A 375 1.86 -15.07 -0.44
CA HIS A 375 2.23 -14.53 -1.76
C HIS A 375 1.24 -13.48 -2.26
N GLN A 376 1.68 -12.51 -3.07
CA GLN A 376 0.86 -11.37 -3.49
C GLN A 376 -0.37 -11.80 -4.30
N SER A 377 -0.24 -12.86 -5.11
CA SER A 377 -1.37 -13.44 -5.85
C SER A 377 -2.56 -13.86 -4.98
N VAL A 378 -2.33 -14.19 -3.71
CA VAL A 378 -3.42 -14.49 -2.77
C VAL A 378 -4.24 -13.23 -2.49
N LYS A 379 -3.56 -12.10 -2.21
CA LYS A 379 -4.20 -10.80 -1.98
C LYS A 379 -4.99 -10.39 -3.22
N ASP A 380 -4.37 -10.47 -4.40
CA ASP A 380 -5.03 -10.09 -5.65
C ASP A 380 -6.26 -10.94 -5.91
N PHE A 381 -6.19 -12.25 -5.64
CA PHE A 381 -7.34 -13.13 -5.73
C PHE A 381 -8.48 -12.69 -4.81
N PHE A 382 -8.21 -12.38 -3.54
CA PHE A 382 -9.23 -11.92 -2.60
C PHE A 382 -9.83 -10.58 -2.99
N VAL A 383 -9.00 -9.61 -3.36
CA VAL A 383 -9.44 -8.27 -3.79
C VAL A 383 -10.31 -8.35 -5.05
N ASN A 384 -9.99 -9.25 -6.00
CA ASN A 384 -10.71 -9.31 -7.27
C ASN A 384 -11.96 -10.20 -7.24
N LYS A 385 -12.02 -11.23 -6.38
CA LYS A 385 -13.15 -12.19 -6.37
C LYS A 385 -13.29 -13.01 -5.10
N GLY A 386 -12.19 -13.34 -4.43
CA GLY A 386 -12.21 -14.25 -3.29
C GLY A 386 -12.99 -13.70 -2.11
N LEU A 387 -12.98 -12.38 -1.88
CA LEU A 387 -13.77 -11.74 -0.83
C LEU A 387 -15.27 -11.93 -1.08
N LEU A 388 -15.74 -11.76 -2.31
CA LEU A 388 -17.16 -11.96 -2.65
C LEU A 388 -17.63 -13.40 -2.40
N VAL A 389 -16.74 -14.38 -2.56
CA VAL A 389 -17.08 -15.79 -2.27
C VAL A 389 -17.11 -16.08 -0.77
N LEU A 390 -16.26 -15.39 0.00
CA LEU A 390 -16.17 -15.55 1.45
C LEU A 390 -17.25 -14.74 2.19
N ASP A 391 -17.54 -13.53 1.71
CA ASP A 391 -18.61 -12.63 2.15
C ASP A 391 -19.89 -12.87 1.35
N ARG A 392 -20.75 -13.73 1.88
CA ARG A 392 -22.04 -14.07 1.27
C ARG A 392 -23.06 -12.94 1.31
N SER A 393 -22.77 -11.82 1.98
CA SER A 393 -23.69 -10.70 2.15
C SER A 393 -23.62 -9.67 1.02
N SER A 394 -22.58 -9.72 0.18
CA SER A 394 -22.32 -8.72 -0.86
C SER A 394 -22.67 -9.22 -2.25
N ALA A 395 -23.19 -8.33 -3.10
CA ALA A 395 -23.54 -8.65 -4.48
C ALA A 395 -22.42 -8.36 -5.47
N THR A 396 -21.52 -7.41 -5.13
CA THR A 396 -20.40 -7.01 -5.97
C THR A 396 -19.09 -6.98 -5.19
N VAL A 397 -17.96 -6.99 -5.91
CA VAL A 397 -16.63 -6.88 -5.31
C VAL A 397 -16.47 -5.54 -4.59
N ASP A 398 -16.88 -4.44 -5.22
CA ASP A 398 -16.81 -3.10 -4.62
C ASP A 398 -17.63 -2.98 -3.35
N GLU A 399 -18.82 -3.59 -3.30
CA GLU A 399 -19.63 -3.66 -2.07
C GLU A 399 -18.92 -4.44 -0.97
N ALA A 400 -18.30 -5.58 -1.29
CA ALA A 400 -17.53 -6.37 -0.32
C ALA A 400 -16.32 -5.60 0.21
N ILE A 401 -15.62 -4.86 -0.65
CA ILE A 401 -14.51 -3.98 -0.26
C ILE A 401 -15.02 -2.83 0.62
N GLY A 402 -16.13 -2.20 0.25
CA GLY A 402 -16.76 -1.12 1.00
C GLY A 402 -17.17 -1.55 2.41
N LYS A 403 -17.79 -2.74 2.54
CA LYS A 403 -18.14 -3.34 3.84
C LYS A 403 -16.91 -3.75 4.64
N ALA A 404 -15.86 -4.24 4.00
CA ALA A 404 -14.61 -4.53 4.70
C ALA A 404 -14.03 -3.27 5.34
N HIS A 405 -13.91 -2.18 4.58
CA HIS A 405 -13.45 -0.89 5.10
C HIS A 405 -14.40 -0.32 6.17
N PHE A 406 -15.72 -0.51 6.01
CA PHE A 406 -16.70 -0.17 7.04
C PHE A 406 -16.36 -0.86 8.36
N SER A 407 -16.27 -2.20 8.36
CA SER A 407 -15.97 -3.01 9.54
C SER A 407 -14.63 -2.63 10.17
N LEU A 408 -13.56 -2.50 9.38
CA LEU A 408 -12.23 -2.11 9.86
C LEU A 408 -12.25 -0.76 10.58
N SER A 409 -12.95 0.24 10.01
CA SER A 409 -13.12 1.56 10.64
C SER A 409 -13.83 1.44 12.00
N ARG A 410 -14.91 0.66 12.09
CA ARG A 410 -15.68 0.50 13.32
C ARG A 410 -14.91 -0.26 14.39
N THR A 411 -14.13 -1.28 14.02
CA THR A 411 -13.22 -1.96 14.94
C THR A 411 -12.20 -0.98 15.53
N CYS A 412 -11.60 -0.11 14.70
CA CYS A 412 -10.67 0.91 15.19
C CYS A 412 -11.36 1.90 16.14
N ILE A 413 -12.52 2.44 15.77
CA ILE A 413 -13.28 3.37 16.62
C ILE A 413 -13.62 2.70 17.96
N ARG A 414 -14.20 1.50 17.94
CA ARG A 414 -14.54 0.76 19.17
C ARG A 414 -13.34 0.52 20.06
N TYR A 415 -12.20 0.15 19.48
CA TYR A 415 -10.96 -0.05 20.24
C TYR A 415 -10.54 1.23 20.97
N ILE A 416 -10.53 2.38 20.28
CA ILE A 416 -10.18 3.68 20.88
C ILE A 416 -11.14 4.07 22.00
N LEU A 417 -12.41 3.72 21.85
CA LEU A 417 -13.49 4.08 22.79
C LEU A 417 -13.67 3.10 23.95
N MET A 418 -12.76 2.13 24.11
CA MET A 418 -12.73 1.27 25.30
C MET A 418 -12.45 2.10 26.57
N GLU A 419 -13.10 1.73 27.67
CA GLU A 419 -13.06 2.49 28.92
C GLU A 419 -11.62 2.64 29.48
N GLU A 420 -10.79 1.60 29.36
CA GLU A 420 -9.39 1.65 29.80
C GLU A 420 -8.57 2.70 29.04
N ILE A 421 -8.82 2.87 27.75
CA ILE A 421 -8.13 3.85 26.89
C ILE A 421 -8.66 5.26 27.18
N GLY A 422 -9.97 5.40 27.37
CA GLY A 422 -10.61 6.65 27.78
C GLY A 422 -10.05 7.20 29.10
N GLN A 423 -9.78 6.32 30.06
CA GLN A 423 -9.26 6.67 31.38
C GLN A 423 -7.73 6.85 31.42
N SER A 424 -7.01 6.28 30.46
CA SER A 424 -5.55 6.39 30.40
C SER A 424 -5.09 7.84 30.31
N ARG A 425 -4.13 8.21 31.16
CA ARG A 425 -3.50 9.54 31.19
C ARG A 425 -2.08 9.54 30.64
N SER A 426 -1.66 8.45 29.98
CA SER A 426 -0.31 8.40 29.40
C SER A 426 -0.16 9.48 28.31
N VAL A 427 0.98 10.15 28.37
CA VAL A 427 1.41 11.16 27.39
C VAL A 427 2.57 10.66 26.52
N ASN A 428 3.00 9.41 26.74
CA ASN A 428 4.13 8.79 26.06
C ASN A 428 3.61 7.72 25.08
N SER A 429 3.93 7.86 23.80
CA SER A 429 3.56 6.91 22.75
C SER A 429 3.99 5.48 23.08
N GLY A 430 5.22 5.27 23.55
CA GLY A 430 5.73 3.93 23.83
C GLY A 430 5.03 3.25 25.01
N GLU A 431 4.61 4.02 26.02
CA GLU A 431 3.86 3.49 27.16
C GLU A 431 2.43 3.11 26.77
N ILE A 432 1.74 3.98 26.02
CA ILE A 432 0.37 3.70 25.57
C ILE A 432 0.34 2.55 24.56
N GLU A 433 1.32 2.45 23.67
CA GLU A 433 1.44 1.34 22.70
C GLU A 433 1.80 0.02 23.39
N ALA A 434 2.61 0.05 24.45
CA ALA A 434 2.88 -1.15 25.25
C ALA A 434 1.64 -1.66 25.99
N GLN A 435 0.78 -0.75 26.48
CA GLN A 435 -0.47 -1.11 27.15
C GLN A 435 -1.58 -1.49 26.17
N PHE A 436 -1.63 -0.83 25.00
CA PHE A 436 -2.68 -0.99 24.01
C PHE A 436 -2.06 -1.17 22.62
N PRO A 437 -1.62 -2.40 22.27
CA PRO A 437 -0.81 -2.64 21.07
C PRO A 437 -1.44 -2.22 19.74
N PHE A 438 -2.77 -2.13 19.67
CA PHE A 438 -3.49 -1.74 18.44
C PHE A 438 -3.83 -0.24 18.38
N ILE A 439 -3.51 0.55 19.41
CA ILE A 439 -3.98 1.93 19.55
C ILE A 439 -3.44 2.87 18.47
N SER A 440 -2.18 2.71 18.11
CA SER A 440 -1.48 3.56 17.13
C SER A 440 -2.10 3.38 15.75
N TYR A 441 -2.33 2.13 15.34
CA TYR A 441 -3.04 1.81 14.11
C TYR A 441 -4.47 2.33 14.15
N ALA A 442 -5.23 2.01 15.21
CA ALA A 442 -6.63 2.37 15.32
C ALA A 442 -6.84 3.89 15.22
N ALA A 443 -6.05 4.67 15.98
CA ALA A 443 -6.16 6.13 16.04
C ALA A 443 -5.86 6.81 14.71
N THR A 444 -4.95 6.26 13.91
CA THR A 444 -4.47 6.86 12.65
C THR A 444 -5.20 6.34 11.40
N ALA A 445 -5.75 5.12 11.43
CA ALA A 445 -6.28 4.45 10.23
C ALA A 445 -7.81 4.51 10.08
N TRP A 446 -8.57 4.72 11.16
CA TRP A 446 -10.04 4.58 11.10
C TRP A 446 -10.70 5.54 10.10
N THR A 447 -10.19 6.78 9.98
CA THR A 447 -10.70 7.80 9.05
C THR A 447 -10.41 7.42 7.60
N THR A 448 -9.25 6.85 7.33
CA THR A 448 -8.87 6.35 5.99
C THR A 448 -9.82 5.21 5.57
N HIS A 449 -10.13 4.30 6.50
CA HIS A 449 -11.10 3.24 6.24
C HIS A 449 -12.53 3.78 6.06
N ALA A 450 -12.96 4.75 6.88
CA ALA A 450 -14.27 5.38 6.74
C ALA A 450 -14.42 6.08 5.38
N HIS A 451 -13.40 6.85 4.97
CA HIS A 451 -13.37 7.51 3.66
C HIS A 451 -13.45 6.50 2.50
N GLN A 452 -12.68 5.41 2.57
CA GLN A 452 -12.71 4.39 1.52
C GLN A 452 -14.04 3.65 1.45
N SER A 453 -14.68 3.41 2.59
CA SER A 453 -16.01 2.82 2.69
C SER A 453 -17.09 3.75 2.09
N ASP A 454 -17.03 5.04 2.44
CA ASP A 454 -17.92 6.08 1.93
C ASP A 454 -17.80 6.24 0.41
N ARG A 455 -16.57 6.24 -0.11
CA ARG A 455 -16.28 6.31 -1.55
C ARG A 455 -16.88 5.16 -2.35
N LEU A 456 -17.07 4.00 -1.71
CA LEU A 456 -17.70 2.81 -2.30
C LEU A 456 -19.21 2.74 -2.03
N GLY A 457 -19.81 3.81 -1.51
CA GLY A 457 -21.26 3.95 -1.36
C GLY A 457 -21.85 3.27 -0.12
N VAL A 458 -21.02 2.87 0.85
CA VAL A 458 -21.50 2.35 2.13
C VAL A 458 -21.81 3.52 3.06
N SER A 459 -23.06 3.57 3.58
CA SER A 459 -23.50 4.63 4.50
C SER A 459 -22.57 4.75 5.72
N GLN A 460 -22.32 5.99 6.14
CA GLN A 460 -21.51 6.32 7.31
C GLN A 460 -22.33 6.96 8.44
N ASP A 461 -23.66 6.86 8.38
CA ASP A 461 -24.59 7.55 9.29
C ASP A 461 -24.43 7.05 10.74
N ASP A 462 -24.02 5.79 10.92
CA ASP A 462 -23.76 5.18 12.23
C ASP A 462 -22.61 5.86 12.98
N LEU A 463 -21.74 6.63 12.32
CA LEU A 463 -20.70 7.42 12.99
C LEU A 463 -21.32 8.43 13.97
N LEU A 464 -22.49 8.98 13.68
CA LEU A 464 -23.19 9.90 14.58
C LEU A 464 -23.53 9.17 15.90
N GLN A 465 -24.03 7.93 15.81
CA GLN A 465 -24.34 7.13 16.98
C GLN A 465 -23.07 6.71 17.74
N LEU A 466 -22.03 6.27 17.02
CA LEU A 466 -20.77 5.80 17.61
C LEU A 466 -20.06 6.91 18.41
N PHE A 467 -20.05 8.14 17.87
CA PHE A 467 -19.46 9.29 18.57
C PHE A 467 -20.46 10.03 19.47
N ARG A 468 -21.71 9.56 19.59
CA ARG A 468 -22.79 10.21 20.35
C ARG A 468 -22.97 11.67 19.94
N TRP A 469 -22.93 11.94 18.63
CA TRP A 469 -23.15 13.26 18.06
C TRP A 469 -24.42 13.89 18.65
N PRO A 470 -24.38 15.17 19.09
CA PRO A 470 -23.29 16.15 18.92
C PRO A 470 -22.27 16.23 20.08
N SER A 471 -22.19 15.24 20.97
CA SER A 471 -21.24 15.27 22.10
C SER A 471 -19.77 15.25 21.65
N PRO A 472 -18.90 16.12 22.21
CA PRO A 472 -17.47 16.13 21.87
C PRO A 472 -16.65 15.05 22.61
N GLU A 473 -17.18 14.43 23.67
CA GLU A 473 -16.41 13.61 24.62
C GLU A 473 -15.59 12.48 23.98
N LEU A 474 -16.23 11.69 23.10
CA LEU A 474 -15.60 10.54 22.45
C LEU A 474 -14.62 10.98 21.36
N LEU A 475 -14.90 12.11 20.72
CA LEU A 475 -14.03 12.70 19.70
C LEU A 475 -12.79 13.34 20.34
N GLU A 476 -12.93 13.98 21.50
CA GLU A 476 -11.82 14.49 22.31
C GLU A 476 -10.94 13.35 22.83
N THR A 477 -11.55 12.21 23.18
CA THR A 477 -10.81 10.99 23.54
C THR A 477 -9.93 10.52 22.39
N TRP A 478 -10.48 10.41 21.18
CA TRP A 478 -9.70 10.10 19.99
C TRP A 478 -8.62 11.15 19.71
N GLY A 479 -8.95 12.44 19.73
CA GLY A 479 -7.99 13.52 19.49
C GLY A 479 -6.82 13.51 20.47
N ARG A 480 -7.08 13.25 21.76
CA ARG A 480 -6.05 13.06 22.79
C ARG A 480 -5.13 11.89 22.45
N VAL A 481 -5.70 10.73 22.15
CA VAL A 481 -4.92 9.52 21.81
C VAL A 481 -4.08 9.77 20.55
N LEU A 482 -4.69 10.33 19.51
CA LEU A 482 -4.03 10.63 18.25
C LEU A 482 -2.83 11.55 18.47
N ASN A 483 -2.97 12.58 19.30
CA ASN A 483 -1.89 13.51 19.62
C ASN A 483 -0.73 12.89 20.42
N VAL A 484 -0.97 11.78 21.12
CA VAL A 484 0.07 11.01 21.84
C VAL A 484 0.82 10.08 20.90
N VAL A 485 0.11 9.34 20.03
CA VAL A 485 0.72 8.34 19.15
C VAL A 485 1.36 8.96 17.90
N VAL A 486 0.91 10.13 17.49
CA VAL A 486 1.48 10.88 16.38
C VAL A 486 2.63 11.75 16.85
N THR A 487 3.81 11.49 16.28
CA THR A 487 5.02 12.29 16.48
C THR A 487 5.06 13.55 15.62
N ASN A 488 4.43 13.52 14.43
CA ASN A 488 4.37 14.66 13.54
C ASN A 488 3.29 15.67 14.00
N VAL A 489 3.71 16.90 14.32
CA VAL A 489 2.81 17.95 14.79
C VAL A 489 1.66 18.24 13.80
N LEU A 490 1.83 17.94 12.50
CA LEU A 490 0.82 18.19 11.47
C LEU A 490 -0.29 17.13 11.40
N ASP A 491 -0.02 15.87 11.77
CA ASP A 491 -1.06 14.84 11.84
C ASP A 491 -1.81 14.88 13.18
N ARG A 492 -1.40 15.77 14.09
CA ARG A 492 -2.11 16.06 15.34
C ARG A 492 -3.44 16.74 15.04
N GLN A 493 -4.45 16.37 15.82
CA GLN A 493 -5.75 17.03 15.77
C GLN A 493 -5.73 18.30 16.61
N PRO A 494 -6.31 19.40 16.09
CA PRO A 494 -6.57 20.58 16.90
C PRO A 494 -7.40 20.24 18.15
N THR A 495 -7.17 20.98 19.24
CA THR A 495 -8.01 20.85 20.43
C THR A 495 -9.42 21.38 20.08
N LYS A 496 -10.47 20.68 20.54
CA LYS A 496 -11.88 20.98 20.23
C LYS A 496 -12.27 20.80 18.75
N THR A 497 -11.80 19.74 18.11
CA THR A 497 -12.22 19.40 16.73
C THR A 497 -13.66 18.87 16.73
N SER A 498 -14.52 19.35 15.83
CA SER A 498 -15.90 18.85 15.65
C SER A 498 -15.96 17.69 14.64
N LEU A 499 -17.01 16.85 14.69
CA LEU A 499 -17.17 15.75 13.72
C LEU A 499 -17.33 16.27 12.28
N VAL A 500 -17.87 17.49 12.10
CA VAL A 500 -17.92 18.20 10.82
C VAL A 500 -16.51 18.46 10.29
N GLN A 501 -15.61 18.98 11.13
CA GLN A 501 -14.22 19.23 10.76
C GLN A 501 -13.46 17.93 10.45
N VAL A 502 -13.74 16.84 11.19
CA VAL A 502 -13.17 15.52 10.90
C VAL A 502 -13.66 15.00 9.55
N ALA A 503 -14.97 15.01 9.30
CA ALA A 503 -15.54 14.58 8.03
C ALA A 503 -15.00 15.41 6.86
N ALA A 504 -14.82 16.72 7.04
CA ALA A 504 -14.25 17.60 6.04
C ALA A 504 -12.76 17.35 5.79
N ARG A 505 -11.95 17.21 6.86
CA ARG A 505 -10.51 16.94 6.77
C ARG A 505 -10.20 15.61 6.07
N TYR A 506 -10.99 14.58 6.32
CA TYR A 506 -10.74 13.22 5.82
C TYR A 506 -11.68 12.78 4.68
N GLY A 507 -12.51 13.68 4.16
CA GLY A 507 -13.32 13.39 2.97
C GLY A 507 -14.47 12.41 3.20
N ILE A 508 -15.04 12.33 4.41
CA ILE A 508 -16.13 11.42 4.76
C ILE A 508 -17.48 12.10 4.47
N SER A 509 -17.80 12.22 3.19
CA SER A 509 -18.98 12.92 2.66
C SER A 509 -20.33 12.37 3.13
N GLY A 510 -20.46 11.04 3.31
CA GLY A 510 -21.67 10.42 3.85
C GLY A 510 -21.94 10.85 5.28
N ALA A 511 -20.90 10.85 6.14
CA ALA A 511 -21.01 11.29 7.52
C ALA A 511 -21.38 12.79 7.61
N LEU A 512 -20.74 13.63 6.78
CA LEU A 512 -21.09 15.04 6.69
C LEU A 512 -22.54 15.22 6.22
N SER A 513 -22.98 14.47 5.21
CA SER A 513 -24.36 14.50 4.73
C SER A 513 -25.36 14.13 5.82
N ALA A 514 -25.05 13.11 6.63
CA ALA A 514 -25.88 12.67 7.75
C ALA A 514 -25.99 13.75 8.84
N ILE A 515 -24.87 14.36 9.24
CA ILE A 515 -24.86 15.48 10.21
C ILE A 515 -25.77 16.62 9.75
N LEU A 516 -25.68 16.97 8.46
CA LEU A 516 -26.44 18.08 7.89
C LEU A 516 -27.93 17.74 7.65
N GLN A 517 -28.29 16.47 7.59
CA GLN A 517 -29.69 16.03 7.53
C GLN A 517 -30.32 15.98 8.93
N ASP A 518 -29.56 15.52 9.93
CA ASP A 518 -29.98 15.47 11.34
C ASP A 518 -30.28 16.88 11.88
N ASP A 519 -29.53 17.90 11.44
CA ASP A 519 -29.77 19.32 11.78
C ASP A 519 -31.21 19.81 11.50
N LYS A 520 -31.83 19.32 10.42
CA LYS A 520 -33.24 19.64 10.10
C LYS A 520 -34.24 19.01 11.08
N GLN A 521 -33.91 17.88 11.70
CA GLN A 521 -34.74 17.26 12.74
C GLN A 521 -34.42 17.80 14.14
N LEU A 522 -33.16 18.14 14.42
CA LEU A 522 -32.70 18.67 15.71
C LEU A 522 -33.19 20.10 15.97
N THR A 523 -33.35 20.92 14.91
CA THR A 523 -33.92 22.27 15.01
C THR A 523 -35.43 22.28 15.33
N GLU A 524 -36.15 21.17 15.12
CA GLU A 524 -37.55 21.00 15.56
C GLU A 524 -37.65 20.57 17.06
N ASN A 525 -36.59 20.01 17.64
CA ASN A 525 -36.55 19.54 19.04
C ASN A 525 -35.98 20.61 19.99
N ALA A 526 -36.86 21.26 20.77
CA ALA A 526 -36.52 22.37 21.66
C ALA A 526 -35.41 22.10 22.70
N VAL A 527 -35.21 20.84 23.12
CA VAL A 527 -34.14 20.46 24.08
C VAL A 527 -32.77 20.38 23.40
N VAL A 528 -32.71 19.99 22.12
CA VAL A 528 -31.45 19.90 21.37
C VAL A 528 -31.07 21.24 20.75
N ALA A 529 -32.06 22.04 20.34
CA ALA A 529 -31.85 23.44 19.95
C ALA A 529 -31.18 24.26 21.07
N PHE A 530 -31.45 23.94 22.35
CA PHE A 530 -30.80 24.56 23.52
C PHE A 530 -29.36 24.07 23.74
N LEU A 531 -29.01 22.85 23.30
CA LEU A 531 -27.65 22.29 23.41
C LEU A 531 -26.74 22.70 22.23
N LEU A 532 -27.31 23.03 21.07
CA LEU A 532 -26.56 23.40 19.85
C LEU A 532 -26.43 24.91 19.60
N ASP A 533 -27.02 25.78 20.43
CA ASP A 533 -26.98 27.26 20.29
C ASP A 533 -27.09 27.78 18.83
N GLY A 534 -27.95 27.15 18.01
CA GLY A 534 -28.19 27.55 16.61
C GLY A 534 -27.60 26.64 15.52
N GLY A 535 -28.03 25.39 15.45
CA GLY A 535 -27.78 24.49 14.30
C GLY A 535 -26.33 24.04 14.12
N VAL A 536 -26.04 23.34 13.02
CA VAL A 536 -24.67 22.91 12.69
C VAL A 536 -23.86 24.10 12.17
N GLU A 537 -22.90 24.58 12.97
CA GLU A 537 -22.01 25.69 12.59
C GLU A 537 -20.95 25.25 11.54
N LEU A 538 -21.25 25.52 10.26
CA LEU A 538 -20.41 25.13 9.11
C LEU A 538 -19.09 25.90 9.00
N ASP A 539 -19.04 27.08 9.60
CA ASP A 539 -17.91 28.00 9.52
C ASP A 539 -17.09 28.02 10.82
N SER A 540 -17.39 27.13 11.76
CA SER A 540 -16.69 27.01 13.05
C SER A 540 -15.20 26.72 12.83
N LYS A 541 -14.36 27.59 13.39
CA LYS A 541 -12.91 27.51 13.28
C LYS A 541 -12.34 26.54 14.31
N SER A 542 -11.40 25.71 13.88
CA SER A 542 -10.61 24.85 14.77
C SER A 542 -9.61 25.68 15.58
N SER A 543 -8.87 25.06 16.51
CA SER A 543 -7.81 25.76 17.25
C SER A 543 -6.63 26.24 16.39
N PHE A 544 -6.58 25.87 15.11
CA PHE A 544 -5.65 26.39 14.10
C PHE A 544 -6.30 27.40 13.15
N ASP A 545 -7.46 27.94 13.55
CA ASP A 545 -8.24 28.92 12.79
C ASP A 545 -8.78 28.42 11.44
N GLN A 546 -8.78 27.09 11.24
CA GLN A 546 -9.23 26.46 9.99
C GLN A 546 -10.72 26.12 10.04
N THR A 547 -11.46 26.46 8.98
CA THR A 547 -12.86 26.06 8.77
C THR A 547 -12.96 24.66 8.15
N PRO A 548 -14.12 23.97 8.25
CA PRO A 548 -14.37 22.74 7.50
C PRO A 548 -14.09 22.88 5.99
N LEU A 549 -14.49 23.99 5.37
CA LEU A 549 -14.24 24.25 3.96
C LEU A 549 -12.72 24.33 3.66
N SER A 550 -11.97 25.03 4.50
CA SER A 550 -10.50 25.11 4.36
C SER A 550 -9.83 23.75 4.52
N LEU A 551 -10.27 22.94 5.50
CA LEU A 551 -9.76 21.59 5.72
C LEU A 551 -10.03 20.67 4.52
N ALA A 552 -11.24 20.69 3.96
CA ALA A 552 -11.57 19.91 2.77
C ALA A 552 -10.79 20.39 1.55
N ALA A 553 -10.62 21.71 1.40
CA ALA A 553 -9.91 22.30 0.29
C ALA A 553 -8.40 21.98 0.33
N ALA A 554 -7.78 22.04 1.51
CA ALA A 554 -6.38 21.71 1.74
C ALA A 554 -6.05 20.21 1.56
N ASN A 555 -7.05 19.33 1.56
CA ASN A 555 -6.88 17.88 1.37
C ASN A 555 -7.46 17.38 0.04
N GLY A 556 -7.96 18.28 -0.83
CA GLY A 556 -8.42 17.93 -2.17
C GLY A 556 -9.78 17.21 -2.21
N HIS A 557 -10.59 17.30 -1.15
CA HIS A 557 -11.87 16.60 -1.04
C HIS A 557 -13.00 17.35 -1.76
N ALA A 558 -12.96 17.34 -3.10
CA ALA A 558 -13.89 18.06 -3.97
C ALA A 558 -15.38 17.79 -3.68
N ASN A 559 -15.75 16.54 -3.39
CA ASN A 559 -17.12 16.16 -3.03
C ASN A 559 -17.59 16.82 -1.72
N VAL A 560 -16.71 16.93 -0.72
CA VAL A 560 -17.01 17.60 0.55
C VAL A 560 -17.03 19.12 0.38
N VAL A 561 -16.11 19.69 -0.41
CA VAL A 561 -16.11 21.12 -0.76
C VAL A 561 -17.43 21.51 -1.42
N ALA A 562 -17.87 20.76 -2.43
CA ALA A 562 -19.15 20.99 -3.10
C ALA A 562 -20.33 20.92 -2.11
N LEU A 563 -20.37 19.90 -1.25
CA LEU A 563 -21.42 19.73 -0.25
C LEU A 563 -21.47 20.89 0.76
N LEU A 564 -20.33 21.35 1.26
CA LEU A 564 -20.27 22.49 2.20
C LEU A 564 -20.74 23.79 1.55
N LEU A 565 -20.32 24.06 0.31
CA LEU A 565 -20.69 25.26 -0.45
C LEU A 565 -22.18 25.27 -0.80
N ASP A 566 -22.75 24.12 -1.19
CA ASP A 566 -24.18 23.99 -1.46
C ASP A 566 -25.04 24.18 -0.21
N ARG A 567 -24.44 24.09 0.98
CA ARG A 567 -25.08 24.31 2.27
C ARG A 567 -24.78 25.68 2.88
N GLY A 568 -24.12 26.55 2.11
CA GLY A 568 -23.92 27.95 2.45
C GLY A 568 -22.68 28.24 3.30
N ALA A 569 -21.70 27.34 3.36
CA ALA A 569 -20.40 27.64 3.97
C ALA A 569 -19.74 28.86 3.30
N ALA A 570 -19.17 29.76 4.09
CA ALA A 570 -18.56 30.96 3.56
C ALA A 570 -17.25 30.66 2.82
N VAL A 571 -17.17 31.11 1.56
CA VAL A 571 -16.13 30.73 0.60
C VAL A 571 -14.74 31.24 0.98
N ASP A 572 -14.67 32.48 1.49
CA ASP A 572 -13.42 33.24 1.65
C ASP A 572 -13.06 33.53 3.11
N ILE A 573 -13.47 32.69 4.06
CA ILE A 573 -13.03 32.85 5.44
C ILE A 573 -11.50 32.73 5.49
N LYS A 574 -10.85 33.79 5.98
CA LYS A 574 -9.41 33.82 6.20
C LYS A 574 -9.04 33.13 7.52
N GLU A 575 -7.99 32.34 7.45
CA GLU A 575 -7.29 31.76 8.59
C GLU A 575 -6.30 32.78 9.20
N ASP A 576 -5.68 32.43 10.34
CA ASP A 576 -4.72 33.27 11.06
C ASP A 576 -3.50 33.68 10.23
N ASP A 577 -3.09 32.88 9.24
CA ASP A 577 -2.01 33.22 8.29
C ASP A 577 -2.50 34.01 7.07
N GLY A 578 -3.77 34.45 7.08
CA GLY A 578 -4.42 35.17 6.00
C GLY A 578 -4.91 34.29 4.86
N ARG A 579 -4.68 32.97 4.90
CA ARG A 579 -5.04 32.07 3.81
C ARG A 579 -6.54 31.79 3.77
N THR A 580 -7.08 31.78 2.55
CA THR A 580 -8.44 31.32 2.24
C THR A 580 -8.41 29.85 1.81
N PRO A 581 -9.57 29.17 1.76
CA PRO A 581 -9.67 27.82 1.18
C PRO A 581 -9.05 27.72 -0.23
N LEU A 582 -9.21 28.77 -1.05
CA LEU A 582 -8.63 28.84 -2.40
C LEU A 582 -7.09 28.82 -2.35
N LEU A 583 -6.48 29.64 -1.49
CA LEU A 583 -5.03 29.69 -1.30
C LEU A 583 -4.48 28.35 -0.81
N ARG A 584 -5.20 27.67 0.09
CA ARG A 584 -4.82 26.32 0.56
C ARG A 584 -4.87 25.27 -0.55
N ALA A 585 -5.91 25.27 -1.37
CA ALA A 585 -6.06 24.35 -2.50
C ALA A 585 -5.02 24.60 -3.60
N ALA A 586 -4.79 25.86 -3.96
CA ALA A 586 -3.84 26.27 -4.98
C ALA A 586 -2.40 25.91 -4.61
N ARG A 587 -1.98 26.21 -3.37
CA ARG A 587 -0.65 25.84 -2.86
C ARG A 587 -0.39 24.33 -2.90
N ARG A 588 -1.44 23.52 -2.74
CA ARG A 588 -1.36 22.05 -2.72
C ARG A 588 -1.67 21.39 -4.07
N GLY A 589 -1.91 22.17 -5.12
CA GLY A 589 -2.15 21.66 -6.47
C GLY A 589 -3.49 20.93 -6.63
N HIS A 590 -4.49 21.24 -5.81
CA HIS A 590 -5.81 20.61 -5.89
C HIS A 590 -6.69 21.32 -6.93
N GLU A 591 -6.39 21.13 -8.21
CA GLU A 591 -7.02 21.82 -9.35
C GLU A 591 -8.55 21.75 -9.34
N GLU A 592 -9.11 20.57 -9.09
CA GLU A 592 -10.56 20.37 -9.07
C GLU A 592 -11.24 21.16 -7.94
N VAL A 593 -10.59 21.26 -6.78
CA VAL A 593 -11.07 22.09 -5.68
C VAL A 593 -10.96 23.57 -6.01
N VAL A 594 -9.85 24.00 -6.62
CA VAL A 594 -9.64 25.39 -7.08
C VAL A 594 -10.77 25.79 -8.04
N ARG A 595 -11.09 24.92 -9.01
CA ARG A 595 -12.18 25.12 -9.95
C ARG A 595 -13.53 25.28 -9.24
N LEU A 596 -13.87 24.38 -8.33
CA LEU A 596 -15.13 24.44 -7.56
C LEU A 596 -15.25 25.72 -6.72
N LEU A 597 -14.17 26.15 -6.07
CA LEU A 597 -14.16 27.37 -5.26
C LEU A 597 -14.38 28.62 -6.14
N LEU A 598 -13.71 28.69 -7.30
CA LEU A 598 -13.89 29.80 -8.25
C LEU A 598 -15.29 29.83 -8.86
N GLU A 599 -15.88 28.67 -9.17
CA GLU A 599 -17.28 28.55 -9.62
C GLU A 599 -18.28 29.06 -8.58
N LYS A 600 -17.90 29.04 -7.29
CA LYS A 600 -18.68 29.58 -6.17
C LYS A 600 -18.25 31.00 -5.77
N ASN A 601 -17.56 31.72 -6.65
CA ASN A 601 -17.12 33.11 -6.50
C ASN A 601 -16.09 33.33 -5.37
N ALA A 602 -15.19 32.37 -5.13
CA ALA A 602 -14.01 32.64 -4.31
C ALA A 602 -13.20 33.80 -4.87
N ASP A 603 -12.70 34.66 -3.99
CA ASP A 603 -11.86 35.79 -4.38
C ASP A 603 -10.51 35.30 -4.92
N VAL A 604 -10.36 35.36 -6.24
CA VAL A 604 -9.14 34.93 -6.97
C VAL A 604 -7.93 35.80 -6.63
N ASP A 605 -8.15 37.05 -6.24
CA ASP A 605 -7.13 38.03 -5.91
C ASP A 605 -6.85 38.07 -4.39
N ALA A 606 -7.48 37.20 -3.61
CA ALA A 606 -7.21 37.10 -2.18
C ALA A 606 -5.73 36.80 -1.95
N THR A 607 -5.13 37.55 -1.02
CA THR A 607 -3.76 37.33 -0.58
C THR A 607 -3.69 36.83 0.87
N ASP A 608 -2.65 36.05 1.15
CA ASP A 608 -2.23 35.74 2.52
C ASP A 608 -1.37 36.86 3.12
N GLN A 609 -0.81 36.64 4.32
CA GLN A 609 0.01 37.64 5.01
C GLN A 609 1.35 37.96 4.31
N GLU A 610 1.77 37.14 3.35
CA GLU A 610 2.97 37.36 2.54
C GLU A 610 2.64 38.02 1.19
N ASP A 611 1.42 38.55 1.04
CA ASP A 611 0.89 39.09 -0.21
C ASP A 611 0.86 38.07 -1.36
N GLU A 612 0.85 36.77 -1.04
CA GLU A 612 0.80 35.70 -2.04
C GLU A 612 -0.65 35.42 -2.48
N THR A 613 -0.87 35.41 -3.80
CA THR A 613 -2.14 35.06 -4.43
C THR A 613 -2.23 33.56 -4.71
N ALA A 614 -3.42 33.08 -5.07
CA ALA A 614 -3.60 31.69 -5.50
C ALA A 614 -2.71 31.35 -6.69
N LEU A 615 -2.54 32.29 -7.62
CA LEU A 615 -1.66 32.12 -8.78
C LEU A 615 -0.18 32.08 -8.36
N SER A 616 0.29 32.95 -7.45
CA SER A 616 1.69 32.91 -7.01
C SER A 616 1.98 31.61 -6.24
N LEU A 617 1.07 31.15 -5.39
CA LEU A 617 1.21 29.87 -4.68
C LEU A 617 1.18 28.66 -5.63
N ALA A 618 0.29 28.65 -6.61
CA ALA A 618 0.20 27.60 -7.63
C ALA A 618 1.41 27.63 -8.56
N THR A 619 1.99 28.79 -8.83
CA THR A 619 3.19 28.91 -9.67
C THR A 619 4.46 28.61 -8.87
N ARG A 620 4.51 28.78 -7.54
CA ARG A 620 5.61 28.24 -6.75
C ARG A 620 5.59 26.72 -6.69
N SER A 621 4.41 26.11 -6.81
CA SER A 621 4.30 24.67 -7.04
C SER A 621 4.50 24.26 -8.51
N ALA A 622 4.20 25.12 -9.49
CA ALA A 622 4.21 24.80 -10.93
C ALA A 622 5.34 25.42 -11.81
N ILE A 623 6.09 26.45 -11.38
CA ILE A 623 7.26 27.03 -12.10
C ILE A 623 8.47 26.07 -12.01
N CYS A 624 8.40 25.04 -11.17
CA CYS A 624 9.26 23.86 -11.28
C CYS A 624 8.76 22.81 -12.31
N CYS A 625 7.72 23.12 -13.11
CA CYS A 625 7.09 22.19 -14.08
C CYS A 625 7.24 22.62 -15.55
N GLN A 626 8.13 23.57 -15.89
CA GLN A 626 8.47 23.89 -17.29
C GLN A 626 9.95 23.70 -17.59
#